data_AF-A0A1A8P2C7-F1
#
_entry.id   AF-A0A1A8P2C7-F1
#
_cell.length_a   1.000
_cell.length_b   1.000
_cell.length_c   1.000
_cell.angle_alpha   90.00
_cell.angle_beta   90.00
_cell.angle_gamma   90.00
#
_symmetry.space_group_name_H-M   'P 1'
#
loop_
_entity.id
_entity.type
_entity.pdbx_description
1 polymer ?
#
loop_
_entity_poly.entity_id
_entity_poly.type
_entity_poly.pdbx_seq_one_letter_code
_entity_poly.pdbx_strand_id
1 'polypeptide(L)'
;DEEGSGEWIFLDAEVLMKADEIYGTKNPTPHQVLLDTRFELPFDIPEDEAQYWTGKLERINMGIHNEFPLQDDDQRGPLPFAA
;
A
#
# COMPACT_ATOMS: atom_id res chain seq x y z
N ASP A 1 -1.93 -21.66 -2.47
CA ASP A 1 -1.64 -21.98 -1.05
C ASP A 1 -0.36 -21.31 -0.57
N GLU A 2 -0.24 -19.99 -0.70
CA GLU A 2 0.88 -19.24 -0.11
C GLU A 2 0.33 -18.34 0.98
N GLU A 3 0.06 -18.90 2.16
CA GLU A 3 -0.08 -18.10 3.36
C GLU A 3 1.34 -17.65 3.75
N GLY A 4 1.59 -16.33 3.71
CA GLY A 4 2.88 -15.73 4.02
C GLY A 4 3.17 -15.80 5.52
N SER A 5 4.39 -15.48 5.92
CA SER A 5 4.76 -15.45 7.35
C SER A 5 4.02 -14.37 8.16
N GLY A 6 3.42 -13.39 7.47
CA GLY A 6 2.80 -12.20 8.05
C GLY A 6 3.81 -11.31 8.80
N GLU A 7 3.30 -10.20 9.33
CA GLU A 7 4.05 -9.27 10.17
C GLU A 7 3.28 -8.96 11.46
N TRP A 8 3.98 -8.86 12.58
CA TRP A 8 3.41 -8.41 13.85
C TRP A 8 3.35 -6.88 13.86
N ILE A 9 2.14 -6.34 14.02
CA ILE A 9 1.87 -4.90 14.02
C ILE A 9 1.23 -4.50 15.35
N PHE A 10 1.65 -3.37 15.93
CA PHE A 10 1.03 -2.83 17.14
C PHE A 10 -0.37 -2.30 16.86
N LEU A 11 -1.31 -2.58 17.76
CA LEU A 11 -2.65 -2.01 17.69
C LEU A 11 -2.65 -0.62 18.31
N ASP A 12 -3.15 0.36 17.56
CA ASP A 12 -3.35 1.74 18.00
C ASP A 12 -4.74 1.93 18.65
N ALA A 13 -4.82 2.83 19.62
CA ALA A 13 -6.04 3.10 20.39
C ALA A 13 -6.98 4.12 19.72
N GLU A 14 -6.48 4.94 18.79
CA GLU A 14 -7.22 6.05 18.20
C GLU A 14 -7.16 6.05 16.67
N VAL A 15 -8.24 6.51 16.04
CA VAL A 15 -8.34 6.74 14.59
C VAL A 15 -8.16 8.22 14.26
N LEU A 16 -7.50 8.48 13.14
CA LEU A 16 -7.34 9.81 12.57
C LEU A 16 -8.34 10.00 11.43
N MET A 17 -9.15 11.06 11.51
CA MET A 17 -10.21 11.33 10.52
C MET A 17 -9.98 12.67 9.81
N LYS A 18 -10.28 12.70 8.51
CA LYS A 18 -10.28 13.89 7.66
C LYS A 18 -11.48 13.80 6.73
N ALA A 19 -12.35 14.82 6.75
CA ALA A 19 -13.57 14.86 5.94
C ALA A 19 -14.43 13.57 6.01
N ASP A 20 -14.67 13.09 7.24
CA ASP A 20 -15.41 11.84 7.53
C ASP A 20 -14.77 10.53 7.02
N GLU A 21 -13.53 10.57 6.53
CA GLU A 21 -12.74 9.40 6.15
C GLU A 21 -11.57 9.15 7.11
N ILE A 22 -11.27 7.88 7.38
CA ILE A 22 -10.11 7.48 8.18
C ILE A 22 -8.86 7.52 7.30
N TYR A 23 -7.83 8.24 7.74
CA TYR A 23 -6.56 8.33 7.01
C TYR A 23 -5.36 7.74 7.78
N GLY A 24 -5.56 7.31 9.03
CA GLY A 24 -4.51 6.67 9.82
C GLY A 24 -4.95 6.37 11.25
N THR A 25 -4.01 5.91 12.06
CA THR A 25 -4.18 5.60 13.49
C THR A 25 -3.05 6.20 14.32
N LYS A 26 -3.24 6.29 15.63
CA LYS A 26 -2.19 6.72 16.57
C LYS A 26 -2.41 6.14 17.97
N ASN A 27 -1.43 6.36 18.84
CA ASN A 27 -1.40 5.95 20.24
C ASN A 27 -1.31 4.42 20.39
N PRO A 28 -0.10 3.86 20.19
CA PRO A 28 0.09 2.42 20.22
C PRO A 28 -0.20 1.85 21.59
N THR A 29 -0.91 0.72 21.60
CA THR A 29 -1.15 -0.12 22.76
C THR A 29 -0.06 -1.18 22.87
N PRO A 30 0.10 -1.87 24.02
CA PRO A 30 1.05 -2.98 24.14
C PRO A 30 0.61 -4.26 23.40
N HIS A 31 -0.53 -4.24 22.69
CA HIS A 31 -1.12 -5.40 22.03
C HIS A 31 -0.64 -5.44 20.58
N GLN A 32 -0.40 -6.65 20.06
CA GLN A 32 0.04 -6.86 18.68
C GLN A 32 -0.89 -7.84 17.96
N VAL A 33 -1.01 -7.67 16.65
CA VAL A 33 -1.73 -8.56 15.75
C VAL A 33 -0.80 -9.05 14.64
N LEU A 34 -0.87 -10.33 14.30
CA LEU A 34 -0.15 -10.90 13.16
C LEU A 34 -1.04 -10.74 11.92
N LEU A 35 -0.56 -10.01 10.92
CA LEU A 35 -1.28 -9.76 9.68
C LEU A 35 -0.46 -10.26 8.49
N ASP A 36 -1.05 -11.16 7.71
CA ASP A 36 -0.58 -11.51 6.38
C ASP A 36 -1.46 -10.80 5.34
N THR A 37 -0.89 -9.80 4.65
CA THR A 37 -1.60 -9.01 3.65
C THR A 37 -0.81 -9.00 2.36
N ARG A 38 -1.46 -9.33 1.24
CA ARG A 38 -0.85 -9.32 -0.08
C ARG A 38 -1.86 -8.89 -1.14
N PHE A 39 -1.34 -8.31 -2.21
CA PHE A 39 -2.06 -8.24 -3.47
C PHE A 39 -1.76 -9.51 -4.27
N GLU A 40 -2.80 -10.17 -4.74
CA GLU A 40 -2.64 -11.26 -5.71
C GLU A 40 -2.64 -10.66 -7.12
N LEU A 41 -1.78 -11.20 -7.99
CA LEU A 41 -1.76 -10.76 -9.38
C LEU A 41 -3.13 -11.05 -10.00
N PRO A 42 -3.72 -10.08 -10.73
CA PRO A 42 -4.88 -10.38 -11.55
C PRO A 42 -4.48 -11.39 -12.63
N PHE A 43 -5.49 -12.02 -13.25
CA PHE A 43 -5.29 -12.71 -14.52
C PHE A 43 -4.78 -11.73 -15.59
N ASP A 44 -4.45 -12.25 -16.77
CA ASP A 44 -4.04 -11.43 -17.92
C ASP A 44 -4.95 -10.20 -18.09
N ILE A 45 -4.35 -9.02 -17.96
CA ILE A 45 -5.07 -7.74 -18.00
C ILE A 45 -5.20 -7.33 -19.47
N PRO A 46 -6.42 -7.07 -19.99
CA PRO A 46 -6.61 -6.49 -21.32
C PRO A 46 -5.87 -5.15 -21.49
N GLU A 47 -5.39 -4.85 -22.70
CA GLU A 47 -4.59 -3.65 -23.00
C GLU A 47 -5.31 -2.33 -22.62
N ASP A 48 -6.62 -2.26 -22.85
CA ASP A 48 -7.45 -1.11 -22.49
C ASP A 48 -7.57 -0.93 -20.97
N GLU A 49 -7.70 -2.03 -20.22
CA GLU A 49 -7.68 -2.00 -18.75
C GLU A 49 -6.29 -1.62 -18.23
N ALA A 50 -5.22 -2.14 -18.84
CA ALA A 50 -3.84 -1.82 -18.47
C ALA A 50 -3.52 -0.32 -18.63
N GLN A 51 -3.98 0.30 -19.71
CA GLN A 51 -3.84 1.75 -19.92
C GLN A 51 -4.59 2.56 -18.86
N TYR A 52 -5.81 2.15 -18.52
CA TYR A 52 -6.58 2.79 -17.45
C TYR A 52 -5.89 2.69 -16.09
N TRP A 53 -5.41 1.50 -15.73
CA TRP A 53 -4.70 1.27 -14.46
C TRP A 53 -3.38 2.04 -14.40
N THR A 54 -2.60 2.05 -15.49
CA THR A 54 -1.36 2.83 -15.58
C THR A 54 -1.61 4.32 -15.29
N GLY A 55 -2.57 4.93 -15.99
CA GLY A 55 -2.89 6.34 -15.77
C GLY A 55 -3.53 6.63 -14.41
N LYS A 56 -4.21 5.66 -13.79
CA LYS A 56 -4.74 5.80 -12.42
C LYS A 56 -3.60 5.73 -11.38
N LEU A 57 -2.68 4.78 -11.52
CA LEU A 57 -1.56 4.58 -10.61
C LEU A 57 -0.58 5.76 -10.67
N GLU A 58 -0.27 6.28 -11.86
CA GLU A 58 0.57 7.48 -11.99
C GLU A 58 -0.02 8.68 -11.26
N ARG A 59 -1.32 8.94 -11.40
CA ARG A 59 -2.01 10.03 -10.69
C ARG A 59 -1.96 9.87 -9.19
N ILE A 60 -2.17 8.65 -8.69
CA ILE A 60 -2.10 8.33 -7.26
C ILE A 60 -0.68 8.56 -6.75
N ASN A 61 0.34 8.02 -7.44
CA ASN A 61 1.74 8.18 -7.04
C ASN A 61 2.14 9.66 -7.00
N MET A 62 1.77 10.45 -8.01
CA MET A 62 2.03 11.89 -8.03
C MET A 62 1.36 12.65 -6.88
N GLY A 63 0.15 12.25 -6.48
CA GLY A 63 -0.54 12.79 -5.31
C GLY A 63 0.15 12.44 -3.99
N ILE A 64 0.60 11.19 -3.87
CA ILE A 64 1.34 10.70 -2.69
C ILE A 64 2.67 11.44 -2.54
N HIS A 65 3.43 11.64 -3.61
CA HIS A 65 4.70 12.39 -3.57
C HIS A 65 4.54 13.85 -3.07
N ASN A 66 3.38 14.46 -3.29
CA ASN A 66 3.09 15.83 -2.84
C ASN A 66 2.63 15.91 -1.38
N GLU A 67 1.95 14.89 -0.84
CA GLU A 67 1.50 14.87 0.57
C GLU A 67 2.50 14.17 1.52
N PHE A 68 3.31 13.24 1.00
CA PHE A 68 4.33 12.49 1.74
C PHE A 68 5.62 12.43 0.88
N PRO A 69 6.58 13.36 1.07
CA PRO A 69 7.83 13.30 0.33
C PRO A 69 8.51 11.98 0.64
N LEU A 70 8.70 11.13 -0.38
CA LEU A 70 9.44 9.89 -0.25
C LEU A 70 10.83 10.24 0.29
N GLN A 71 11.18 9.73 1.46
CA GLN A 71 12.58 9.69 1.88
C GLN A 71 13.31 8.84 0.85
N ASP A 72 14.36 9.41 0.25
CA ASP A 72 15.12 8.82 -0.86
C ASP A 72 15.35 7.32 -0.68
N ASP A 73 14.61 6.53 -1.45
CA ASP A 73 14.69 5.09 -1.49
C ASP A 73 15.73 4.72 -2.57
N ASP A 74 17.01 5.02 -2.30
CA ASP A 74 18.18 4.60 -3.08
C ASP A 74 18.35 3.05 -3.09
N GLN A 75 17.32 2.29 -2.68
CA GLN A 75 17.32 0.83 -2.58
C GLN A 75 16.18 0.12 -3.33
N ARG A 76 15.22 0.84 -3.93
CA ARG A 76 14.24 0.18 -4.80
C ARG A 76 14.85 -0.07 -6.17
N GLY A 77 15.47 -1.25 -6.31
CA GLY A 77 15.76 -1.84 -7.61
C GLY A 77 14.51 -1.86 -8.51
N PRO A 78 14.69 -1.89 -9.84
CA PRO A 78 13.57 -1.79 -10.79
C PRO A 78 12.53 -2.85 -10.46
N LEU A 79 11.25 -2.44 -10.45
CA LEU A 79 10.13 -3.36 -10.30
C LEU A 79 10.29 -4.48 -11.33
N PRO A 80 10.20 -5.75 -10.93
CA PRO A 80 10.32 -6.85 -11.86
C PRO A 80 9.20 -6.73 -12.90
N PHE A 81 9.58 -6.76 -14.18
CA PHE A 81 8.63 -6.92 -15.26
C PHE A 81 7.95 -8.28 -15.11
N ALA A 82 6.62 -8.29 -15.11
CA ALA A 82 5.85 -9.51 -15.27
C ALA A 82 6.17 -10.13 -16.64
N ALA A 83 6.35 -11.45 -16.65
CA ALA A 83 6.67 -12.25 -17.83
C ALA A 83 5.44 -12.47 -18.72
#